data_AF-A0A101IQR6-F1
#
_entry.id   AF-A0A101IQR6-F1
#
_cell.length_a   1.000
_cell.length_b   1.000
_cell.length_c   1.000
_cell.angle_alpha   90.00
_cell.angle_beta   90.00
_cell.angle_gamma   90.00
#
_symmetry.space_group_name_H-M   'P 1'
#
loop_
_entity.id
_entity.type
_entity.pdbx_description
1 polymer ?
#
loop_
_entity_poly.entity_id
_entity_poly.type
_entity_poly.pdbx_seq_one_letter_code
_entity_poly.pdbx_strand_id
1 'polypeptide(L)'
;MKRQCDNAVSPVVGVMLMLVVTVIIAAVVSAFAGGLGSGSEKPQQVQLRATYSQTDGMTIEHLGGDAIATISTNIIIRPSKTFGNAEHMRWVVNKTSITDADGTPWLKGDGLTGAKAFRPGETHYIRPPYHNSTFLQPGASKTYQFDNTDIDQVGRTFFVEFIDDAGRVLGRTEVVIKP
;
A
#
# COMPACT_ATOMS: atom_id res chain seq x y z
N MET A 1 53.73 53.40 -18.85
CA MET A 1 52.34 53.28 -18.37
C MET A 1 51.55 52.44 -19.38
N LYS A 2 51.12 51.22 -19.02
CA LYS A 2 50.27 50.37 -19.88
C LYS A 2 48.81 50.80 -19.67
N ARG A 3 48.17 51.34 -20.71
CA ARG A 3 46.71 51.58 -20.71
C ARG A 3 46.02 50.25 -20.98
N GLN A 4 45.22 49.79 -20.03
CA GLN A 4 44.26 48.71 -20.28
C GLN A 4 43.12 49.31 -21.09
N CYS A 5 42.86 48.76 -22.28
CA CYS A 5 41.70 49.11 -23.07
C CYS A 5 40.49 48.44 -22.42
N ASP A 6 39.64 49.22 -21.76
CA ASP A 6 38.30 48.76 -21.40
C ASP A 6 37.53 48.51 -22.70
N ASN A 7 37.32 47.24 -23.02
CA ASN A 7 36.51 46.81 -24.16
C ASN A 7 35.06 47.24 -23.89
N ALA A 8 34.69 48.44 -24.35
CA ALA A 8 33.32 48.92 -24.36
C ALA A 8 32.48 47.95 -25.21
N VAL A 9 31.67 47.14 -24.53
CA VAL A 9 30.71 46.26 -25.20
C VAL A 9 29.70 47.15 -25.93
N SER A 10 29.42 46.85 -27.20
CA SER A 10 28.41 47.60 -27.97
C SER A 10 27.05 47.52 -27.24
N PRO A 11 26.31 48.65 -27.10
CA PRO A 11 24.99 48.66 -26.46
C PRO A 11 24.05 47.58 -26.99
N VAL A 12 24.15 47.25 -28.29
CA VAL A 12 23.33 46.23 -28.94
C VAL A 12 23.70 44.82 -28.48
N VAL A 13 24.99 44.54 -28.31
CA VAL A 13 25.48 43.22 -27.90
C VAL A 13 25.13 42.95 -26.43
N GLY A 14 25.17 43.98 -25.58
CA GLY A 14 24.74 43.88 -24.18
C GLY A 14 23.27 43.50 -24.05
N VAL A 15 22.40 44.14 -24.85
CA VAL A 15 20.95 43.86 -24.84
C VAL A 15 20.66 42.46 -25.40
N MET A 16 21.29 42.08 -26.52
CA MET A 16 21.09 40.74 -27.09
C MET A 16 21.54 39.64 -26.12
N LEU A 17 22.66 39.82 -25.41
CA LEU A 17 23.14 38.88 -24.42
C LEU A 17 22.16 38.74 -23.23
N MET A 18 21.62 39.86 -22.74
CA MET A 18 20.65 39.86 -21.65
C MET A 18 19.36 39.13 -22.04
N LEU A 19 18.87 39.33 -23.26
CA LEU A 19 17.66 38.64 -23.77
C LEU A 19 17.88 37.13 -23.89
N VAL A 20 19.02 36.70 -24.42
CA VAL A 20 19.31 35.26 -24.56
C VAL A 20 19.36 34.58 -23.20
N VAL A 21 20.09 35.17 -22.24
CA VAL A 21 20.22 34.59 -20.89
C VAL A 21 18.86 34.52 -20.19
N THR A 22 18.06 35.58 -20.25
CA THR A 22 16.73 35.61 -19.63
C THR A 22 15.77 34.59 -20.25
N VAL A 23 15.78 34.42 -21.57
CA VAL A 23 14.97 33.42 -22.27
C VAL A 23 15.40 32.00 -21.89
N ILE A 24 16.70 31.72 -21.81
CA ILE A 24 17.21 30.41 -21.38
C ILE A 24 16.77 30.11 -19.94
N ILE A 25 16.95 31.06 -19.01
CA ILE A 25 16.55 30.88 -17.61
C ILE A 25 15.05 30.65 -17.51
N ALA A 26 14.23 31.44 -18.22
CA ALA A 26 12.78 31.29 -18.23
C ALA A 26 12.34 29.91 -18.77
N ALA A 27 12.97 29.43 -19.85
CA ALA A 27 12.70 28.11 -20.41
C ALA A 27 13.06 26.98 -19.45
N VAL A 28 14.22 27.08 -18.79
CA VAL A 28 14.68 26.10 -17.79
C VAL A 28 13.74 26.08 -16.58
N VAL A 29 13.40 27.24 -16.01
CA VAL A 29 12.47 27.34 -14.88
C VAL A 29 11.09 26.81 -15.27
N SER A 30 10.61 27.10 -16.48
CA SER A 30 9.35 26.57 -17.00
C SER A 30 9.38 25.05 -17.17
N ALA A 31 10.49 24.49 -17.68
CA ALA A 31 10.68 23.04 -17.80
C ALA A 31 10.73 22.36 -16.42
N PHE A 32 11.39 22.96 -15.43
CA PHE A 32 11.39 22.45 -14.06
C PHE A 32 10.00 22.56 -13.41
N ALA A 33 9.30 23.68 -13.57
CA ALA A 33 7.95 23.85 -13.04
C ALA A 33 6.93 22.91 -13.71
N GLY A 34 7.05 22.67 -15.03
CA GLY A 34 6.21 21.74 -15.78
C GLY A 34 6.54 20.26 -15.54
N GLY A 35 7.81 19.92 -15.32
CA GLY A 35 8.28 18.56 -15.05
C GLY A 35 8.01 18.07 -13.63
N LEU A 36 7.77 18.98 -12.68
CA LEU A 36 7.39 18.64 -11.30
C LEU A 36 5.88 18.39 -11.11
N GLY A 37 5.06 18.65 -12.14
CA GLY A 37 3.60 18.52 -12.06
C GLY A 37 3.05 17.15 -12.47
N SER A 38 3.86 16.28 -13.09
CA SER A 38 3.37 14.98 -13.57
C SER A 38 3.55 13.88 -12.52
N GLY A 39 2.50 13.71 -11.70
CA GLY A 39 2.13 12.38 -11.22
C GLY A 39 2.60 11.95 -9.83
N SER A 40 2.52 12.81 -8.82
CA SER A 40 2.28 12.29 -7.47
C SER A 40 0.79 12.00 -7.34
N GLU A 41 0.38 10.85 -7.90
CA GLU A 41 -0.90 10.23 -7.55
C GLU A 41 -0.96 10.19 -6.02
N LYS A 42 -1.89 10.96 -5.44
CA LYS A 42 -1.96 11.15 -3.98
C LYS A 42 -2.01 9.75 -3.36
N PRO A 43 -1.08 9.39 -2.44
CA PRO A 43 -1.09 8.08 -1.85
C PRO A 43 -2.43 7.90 -1.14
N GLN A 44 -3.22 6.94 -1.60
CA GLN A 44 -4.48 6.56 -0.95
C GLN A 44 -4.13 6.14 0.48
N GLN A 45 -4.66 6.88 1.45
CA GLN A 45 -4.40 6.61 2.86
C GLN A 45 -5.68 6.09 3.50
N VAL A 46 -5.64 4.83 3.94
CA VAL A 46 -6.80 4.16 4.52
C VAL A 46 -6.55 3.81 5.99
N GLN A 47 -7.56 4.06 6.83
CA GLN A 47 -7.55 3.66 8.23
C GLN A 47 -8.29 2.33 8.38
N LEU A 48 -7.61 1.32 8.90
CA LEU A 48 -8.11 -0.04 9.00
C LEU A 48 -8.00 -0.55 10.43
N ARG A 49 -9.03 -1.28 10.88
CA ARG A 49 -8.95 -2.10 12.10
C ARG A 49 -9.18 -3.55 11.71
N ALA A 50 -8.31 -4.45 12.15
CA ALA A 50 -8.53 -5.87 11.97
C ALA A 50 -8.50 -6.59 13.31
N THR A 51 -9.31 -7.63 13.44
CA THR A 51 -9.25 -8.57 14.57
C THR A 51 -9.25 -9.99 14.04
N TYR A 52 -8.55 -10.88 14.73
CA TYR A 52 -8.44 -12.28 14.36
C TYR A 52 -8.60 -13.17 15.59
N SER A 53 -9.37 -14.24 15.41
CA SER A 53 -9.58 -15.34 16.34
C SER A 53 -9.34 -16.65 15.58
N GLN A 54 -8.67 -17.61 16.22
CA GLN A 54 -8.50 -18.95 15.67
C GLN A 54 -9.83 -19.69 15.51
N THR A 55 -10.86 -19.31 16.27
CA THR A 55 -12.20 -19.90 16.22
C THR A 55 -13.15 -19.14 15.29
N ASP A 56 -13.24 -17.81 15.47
CA ASP A 56 -14.24 -16.97 14.79
C ASP A 56 -13.76 -16.42 13.44
N GLY A 57 -12.46 -16.53 13.16
CA GLY A 57 -11.82 -16.03 11.94
C GLY A 57 -11.39 -14.57 12.02
N MET A 58 -11.36 -13.89 10.87
CA MET A 58 -10.84 -12.53 10.75
C MET A 58 -11.93 -11.53 10.39
N THR A 59 -11.92 -10.36 11.01
CA THR A 59 -12.78 -9.24 10.64
C THR A 59 -11.92 -8.03 10.32
N ILE A 60 -12.24 -7.31 9.24
CA ILE A 60 -11.53 -6.13 8.78
C ILE A 60 -12.53 -5.01 8.60
N GLU A 61 -12.36 -3.93 9.35
CA GLU A 61 -13.21 -2.75 9.36
C GLU A 61 -12.49 -1.57 8.70
N HIS A 62 -13.17 -0.92 7.77
CA HIS A 62 -12.70 0.30 7.12
C HIS A 62 -13.13 1.51 7.93
N LEU A 63 -12.22 2.09 8.72
CA LEU A 63 -12.55 3.20 9.61
C LEU A 63 -12.71 4.53 8.86
N GLY A 64 -11.99 4.72 7.75
CA GLY A 64 -12.05 5.97 6.98
C GLY A 64 -10.97 6.07 5.91
N GLY A 65 -11.05 7.10 5.08
CA GLY A 65 -10.15 7.33 3.94
C GLY A 65 -10.83 7.09 2.59
N ASP A 66 -10.01 6.79 1.58
CA ASP A 66 -10.48 6.50 0.22
C ASP A 66 -11.05 5.08 0.11
N ALA A 67 -12.03 4.89 -0.77
CA ALA A 67 -12.57 3.56 -1.04
C ALA A 67 -11.53 2.69 -1.76
N ILE A 68 -11.38 1.45 -1.31
CA ILE A 68 -10.41 0.49 -1.84
C ILE A 68 -11.07 -0.36 -2.92
N ALA A 69 -10.47 -0.45 -4.11
CA ALA A 69 -10.89 -1.43 -5.11
C ALA A 69 -10.37 -2.83 -4.72
N THR A 70 -11.29 -3.78 -4.52
CA THR A 70 -10.97 -5.13 -4.01
C THR A 70 -10.14 -5.94 -5.00
N ILE A 71 -10.35 -5.74 -6.31
CA ILE A 71 -9.66 -6.50 -7.35
C ILE A 71 -8.18 -6.12 -7.46
N SER A 72 -7.86 -4.84 -7.32
CA SER A 72 -6.51 -4.29 -7.45
C SER A 72 -5.79 -4.13 -6.12
N THR A 73 -6.32 -4.76 -5.07
CA THR A 73 -5.75 -4.74 -3.72
C THR A 73 -5.53 -6.16 -3.23
N ASN A 74 -4.35 -6.40 -2.66
CA ASN A 74 -3.98 -7.63 -2.01
C ASN A 74 -3.84 -7.38 -0.51
N ILE A 75 -4.33 -8.32 0.30
CA ILE A 75 -4.08 -8.32 1.74
C ILE A 75 -2.87 -9.20 2.01
N ILE A 76 -1.88 -8.66 2.69
CA ILE A 76 -0.67 -9.37 3.09
C ILE A 76 -0.64 -9.52 4.60
N ILE A 77 -0.40 -10.75 5.04
CA ILE A 77 -0.15 -11.09 6.43
C ILE A 77 1.35 -11.21 6.66
N ARG A 78 1.84 -10.53 7.69
CA ARG A 78 3.25 -10.53 8.08
C ARG A 78 3.38 -10.80 9.59
N PRO A 79 4.10 -11.83 10.03
CA PRO A 79 4.38 -12.03 11.46
C PRO A 79 5.09 -10.82 12.07
N SER A 80 4.78 -10.52 13.33
CA SER A 80 5.57 -9.56 14.10
C SER A 80 6.77 -10.23 14.76
N LYS A 81 7.55 -9.46 15.53
CA LYS A 81 8.67 -9.96 16.36
C LYS A 81 8.25 -11.00 17.39
N THR A 82 6.95 -11.12 17.73
CA THR A 82 6.47 -12.19 18.62
C THR A 82 6.62 -13.58 18.02
N PHE A 83 6.85 -13.68 16.70
CA PHE A 83 7.19 -14.92 16.00
C PHE A 83 8.71 -15.11 15.83
N GLY A 84 9.54 -14.32 16.51
CA GLY A 84 10.99 -14.34 16.37
C GLY A 84 11.47 -13.63 15.11
N ASN A 85 12.47 -14.18 14.43
CA ASN A 85 13.05 -13.60 13.21
C ASN A 85 12.22 -13.94 11.96
N ALA A 86 10.92 -13.63 11.99
CA ALA A 86 9.96 -13.98 10.94
C ALA A 86 9.36 -12.76 10.21
N GLU A 87 9.82 -11.53 10.52
CA GLU A 87 9.29 -10.29 9.93
C GLU A 87 9.52 -10.17 8.41
N HIS A 88 10.42 -10.99 7.87
CA HIS A 88 10.67 -11.10 6.43
C HIS A 88 9.64 -11.98 5.70
N MET A 89 8.88 -12.80 6.43
CA MET A 89 7.86 -13.67 5.87
C MET A 89 6.59 -12.88 5.57
N ARG A 90 6.00 -13.14 4.39
CA ARG A 90 4.80 -12.46 3.93
C ARG A 90 3.94 -13.45 3.18
N TRP A 91 2.65 -13.48 3.49
CA TRP A 91 1.68 -14.30 2.77
C TRP A 91 0.57 -13.44 2.22
N VAL A 92 0.20 -13.68 0.96
CA VAL A 92 -0.95 -13.04 0.34
C VAL A 92 -2.18 -13.86 0.71
N VAL A 93 -3.15 -13.21 1.33
CA VAL A 93 -4.42 -13.83 1.68
C VAL A 93 -5.20 -14.14 0.41
N ASN A 94 -5.84 -15.31 0.38
CA ASN A 94 -6.68 -15.69 -0.74
C ASN A 94 -7.91 -14.78 -0.85
N LYS A 95 -8.08 -14.07 -1.98
CA LYS A 95 -9.21 -13.15 -2.19
C LYS A 95 -10.58 -13.84 -2.20
N THR A 96 -10.63 -15.15 -2.43
CA THR A 96 -11.90 -15.89 -2.41
C THR A 96 -12.43 -16.13 -1.00
N SER A 97 -11.59 -16.03 0.04
CA SER A 97 -12.01 -16.19 1.44
C SER A 97 -12.46 -14.89 2.09
N ILE A 98 -12.14 -13.74 1.49
CA ILE A 98 -12.53 -12.42 2.00
C ILE A 98 -13.91 -12.09 1.47
N THR A 99 -14.89 -11.94 2.37
CA THR A 99 -16.29 -11.71 2.05
C THR A 99 -16.79 -10.38 2.60
N ASP A 100 -17.75 -9.76 1.95
CA ASP A 100 -18.50 -8.63 2.53
C ASP A 100 -19.48 -9.09 3.63
N ALA A 101 -20.23 -8.15 4.18
CA ALA A 101 -21.27 -8.43 5.17
C ALA A 101 -22.29 -9.46 4.66
N ASP A 102 -22.66 -9.38 3.38
CA ASP A 102 -23.64 -10.24 2.71
C ASP A 102 -23.08 -11.63 2.33
N GLY A 103 -21.78 -11.85 2.46
CA GLY A 103 -21.12 -13.12 2.13
C GLY A 103 -20.59 -13.19 0.68
N THR A 104 -20.64 -12.09 -0.07
CA THR A 104 -20.04 -12.03 -1.40
C THR A 104 -18.51 -11.97 -1.28
N PRO A 105 -17.76 -12.91 -1.87
CA PRO A 105 -16.30 -12.87 -1.82
C PRO A 105 -15.76 -11.70 -2.64
N TRP A 106 -14.54 -11.25 -2.39
CA TRP A 106 -13.86 -10.24 -3.22
C TRP A 106 -13.59 -10.79 -4.63
N LEU A 107 -13.18 -12.05 -4.70
CA LEU A 107 -13.01 -12.81 -5.92
C LEU A 107 -13.88 -14.06 -5.88
N LYS A 108 -14.70 -14.29 -6.90
CA LYS A 108 -15.50 -15.51 -7.00
C LYS A 108 -14.63 -16.68 -7.46
N GLY A 109 -15.04 -17.90 -7.14
CA GLY A 109 -14.28 -19.12 -7.49
C GLY A 109 -14.18 -19.40 -8.98
N ASP A 110 -15.02 -18.76 -9.80
CA ASP A 110 -14.98 -18.78 -11.27
C ASP A 110 -14.03 -17.71 -11.86
N GLY A 111 -13.34 -16.94 -11.01
CA GLY A 111 -12.46 -15.84 -11.42
C GLY A 111 -13.20 -14.54 -11.72
N LEU A 112 -14.52 -14.48 -11.55
CA LEU A 112 -15.28 -13.25 -11.70
C LEU A 112 -15.12 -12.34 -10.48
N THR A 113 -15.34 -11.04 -10.69
CA THR A 113 -15.35 -10.06 -9.61
C THR A 113 -16.57 -10.27 -8.71
N GLY A 114 -16.34 -10.26 -7.39
CA GLY A 114 -17.42 -10.26 -6.41
C GLY A 114 -17.64 -8.87 -5.84
N ALA A 115 -17.50 -8.69 -4.53
CA ALA A 115 -17.57 -7.36 -3.90
C ALA A 115 -16.53 -6.45 -4.56
N LYS A 116 -16.96 -5.33 -5.14
CA LYS A 116 -16.14 -4.52 -6.06
C LYS A 116 -15.26 -3.48 -5.36
N ALA A 117 -15.74 -2.97 -4.23
CA ALA A 117 -15.08 -1.94 -3.45
C ALA A 117 -15.29 -2.24 -1.97
N PHE A 118 -14.31 -1.84 -1.17
CA PHE A 118 -14.37 -1.82 0.28
C PHE A 118 -14.34 -0.36 0.72
N ARG A 119 -15.47 0.11 1.26
CA ARG A 119 -15.72 1.53 1.52
C ARG A 119 -15.60 1.85 3.02
N PRO A 120 -15.34 3.13 3.38
CA PRO A 120 -15.46 3.60 4.75
C PRO A 120 -16.77 3.20 5.42
N GLY A 121 -16.68 2.64 6.63
CA GLY A 121 -17.78 2.14 7.43
C GLY A 121 -18.15 0.67 7.16
N GLU A 122 -17.65 0.06 6.10
CA GLU A 122 -17.90 -1.35 5.82
C GLU A 122 -17.00 -2.26 6.67
N THR A 123 -17.48 -3.47 6.93
CA THR A 123 -16.69 -4.55 7.52
C THR A 123 -16.71 -5.75 6.58
N HIS A 124 -15.54 -6.30 6.35
CA HIS A 124 -15.35 -7.53 5.60
C HIS A 124 -14.79 -8.62 6.50
N TYR A 125 -15.03 -9.87 6.12
CA TYR A 125 -14.88 -11.03 6.97
C TYR A 125 -14.17 -12.16 6.24
N ILE A 126 -13.29 -12.84 6.97
CA ILE A 126 -12.76 -14.15 6.61
C ILE A 126 -13.33 -15.13 7.63
N ARG A 127 -14.43 -15.79 7.24
CA ARG A 127 -15.24 -16.62 8.13
C ARG A 127 -14.75 -18.07 8.12
N PRO A 128 -15.02 -18.86 9.17
CA PRO A 128 -14.92 -20.31 9.12
C PRO A 128 -15.67 -20.89 7.91
N PRO A 129 -15.10 -21.90 7.20
CA PRO A 129 -13.84 -22.61 7.45
C PRO A 129 -12.59 -21.99 6.80
N TYR A 130 -12.70 -20.80 6.19
CA TYR A 130 -11.66 -20.19 5.36
C TYR A 130 -10.64 -19.33 6.12
N HIS A 131 -10.63 -19.39 7.46
CA HIS A 131 -9.67 -18.67 8.31
C HIS A 131 -8.40 -19.48 8.61
N ASN A 132 -8.21 -20.63 7.97
CA ASN A 132 -7.05 -21.49 8.19
C ASN A 132 -5.81 -21.03 7.39
N SER A 133 -4.65 -21.63 7.67
CA SER A 133 -3.39 -21.31 7.00
C SER A 133 -3.41 -21.53 5.48
N THR A 134 -4.27 -22.37 4.92
CA THR A 134 -4.39 -22.54 3.46
C THR A 134 -4.90 -21.29 2.76
N PHE A 135 -5.69 -20.47 3.45
CA PHE A 135 -6.29 -19.25 2.89
C PHE A 135 -5.61 -17.98 3.41
N LEU A 136 -5.29 -17.93 4.71
CA LEU A 136 -4.63 -16.76 5.31
C LEU A 136 -3.13 -16.75 5.05
N GLN A 137 -2.49 -17.91 5.09
CA GLN A 137 -1.03 -18.02 5.02
C GLN A 137 -0.58 -19.10 4.02
N PRO A 138 -0.97 -19.02 2.73
CA PRO A 138 -0.72 -20.11 1.78
C PRO A 138 0.79 -20.41 1.68
N GLY A 139 1.17 -21.66 1.96
CA GLY A 139 2.57 -22.10 1.94
C GLY A 139 3.38 -21.78 3.21
N ALA A 140 2.74 -21.31 4.29
CA ALA A 140 3.41 -21.17 5.59
C ALA A 140 3.84 -22.52 6.17
N SER A 141 5.06 -22.57 6.71
CA SER A 141 5.50 -23.69 7.54
C SER A 141 4.72 -23.72 8.85
N LYS A 142 4.44 -24.92 9.37
CA LYS A 142 3.69 -25.15 10.62
C LYS A 142 4.07 -24.19 11.74
N THR A 143 5.37 -23.96 11.96
CA THR A 143 5.87 -23.09 13.04
C THR A 143 5.26 -21.68 13.04
N TYR A 144 4.89 -21.16 11.88
CA TYR A 144 4.38 -19.79 11.70
C TYR A 144 2.89 -19.74 11.34
N GLN A 145 2.23 -20.89 11.20
CA GLN A 145 0.79 -20.96 10.97
C GLN A 145 0.04 -20.48 12.21
N PHE A 146 -0.92 -19.59 12.02
CA PHE A 146 -1.72 -19.01 13.09
C PHE A 146 -2.72 -19.99 13.67
N ASP A 147 -3.13 -20.99 12.90
CA ASP A 147 -4.03 -22.08 13.27
C ASP A 147 -3.27 -23.36 13.68
N ASN A 148 -1.97 -23.25 13.98
CA ASN A 148 -1.17 -24.41 14.38
C ASN A 148 -1.70 -25.00 15.71
N THR A 149 -2.03 -26.28 15.71
CA THR A 149 -2.51 -27.02 16.89
C THR A 149 -1.38 -27.62 17.73
N ASP A 150 -0.16 -27.71 17.20
CA ASP A 150 1.03 -28.23 17.87
C ASP A 150 1.72 -27.16 18.75
N ILE A 151 1.46 -25.87 18.48
CA ILE A 151 2.10 -24.72 19.15
C ILE A 151 1.04 -23.67 19.45
N ASP A 152 0.93 -23.23 20.70
CA ASP A 152 0.06 -22.11 21.04
C ASP A 152 0.60 -20.78 20.49
N GLN A 153 -0.18 -20.20 19.58
CA GLN A 153 0.10 -18.92 18.92
C GLN A 153 -0.72 -17.77 19.53
N VAL A 154 -1.64 -18.06 20.47
CA VAL A 154 -2.50 -17.06 21.10
C VAL A 154 -1.63 -16.02 21.82
N GLY A 155 -2.02 -14.75 21.69
CA GLY A 155 -1.28 -13.61 22.25
C GLY A 155 -0.11 -13.11 21.40
N ARG A 156 0.32 -13.85 20.38
CA ARG A 156 1.27 -13.34 19.38
C ARG A 156 0.59 -12.34 18.46
N THR A 157 1.37 -11.45 17.85
CA THR A 157 0.86 -10.43 16.94
C THR A 157 1.37 -10.61 15.51
N PHE A 158 0.60 -10.09 14.58
CA PHE A 158 0.96 -10.02 13.16
C PHE A 158 0.38 -8.74 12.56
N PHE A 159 0.91 -8.35 11.42
CA PHE A 159 0.45 -7.21 10.66
C PHE A 159 -0.39 -7.63 9.48
N VAL A 160 -1.43 -6.86 9.25
CA VAL A 160 -2.30 -6.93 8.08
C VAL A 160 -2.02 -5.70 7.25
N GLU A 161 -1.50 -5.90 6.05
CA GLU A 161 -1.09 -4.85 5.12
C GLU A 161 -1.98 -4.90 3.88
N PHE A 162 -2.56 -3.77 3.52
CA PHE A 162 -3.30 -3.61 2.27
C PHE A 162 -2.36 -2.99 1.25
N ILE A 163 -2.19 -3.67 0.12
CA ILE A 163 -1.22 -3.29 -0.90
C ILE A 163 -1.88 -3.29 -2.26
N ASP A 164 -1.62 -2.25 -3.05
CA ASP A 164 -2.10 -2.18 -4.43
C ASP A 164 -1.28 -3.10 -5.38
N ASP A 165 -1.73 -3.22 -6.62
CA ASP A 165 -1.00 -3.98 -7.66
C ASP A 165 0.38 -3.40 -7.98
N ALA A 166 0.64 -2.13 -7.62
CA ALA A 166 1.95 -1.47 -7.76
C ALA A 166 2.89 -1.72 -6.55
N GLY A 167 2.44 -2.45 -5.53
CA GLY A 167 3.21 -2.76 -4.33
C GLY A 167 3.21 -1.65 -3.26
N ARG A 168 2.43 -0.58 -3.44
CA ARG A 168 2.29 0.52 -2.47
C ARG A 168 1.38 0.09 -1.33
N VAL A 169 1.78 0.41 -0.10
CA VAL A 169 0.98 0.12 1.09
C VAL A 169 -0.09 1.21 1.25
N LEU A 170 -1.36 0.81 1.17
CA LEU A 170 -2.54 1.66 1.35
C LEU A 170 -2.88 1.87 2.83
N GLY A 171 -2.62 0.84 3.64
CA GLY A 171 -2.88 0.83 5.08
C GLY A 171 -2.27 -0.40 5.75
N ARG A 172 -1.95 -0.27 7.03
CA ARG A 172 -1.42 -1.36 7.86
C ARG A 172 -2.03 -1.31 9.25
N THR A 173 -2.35 -2.46 9.80
CA THR A 173 -2.85 -2.59 11.18
C THR A 173 -2.20 -3.80 11.85
N GLU A 174 -1.98 -3.71 13.15
CA GLU A 174 -1.45 -4.82 13.96
C GLU A 174 -2.59 -5.56 14.64
N VAL A 175 -2.53 -6.88 14.63
CA VAL A 175 -3.57 -7.78 15.14
C VAL A 175 -2.95 -8.76 16.10
N VAL A 176 -3.59 -8.94 17.25
CA VAL A 176 -3.28 -10.00 18.21
C VAL A 176 -4.10 -11.25 17.89
N ILE A 177 -3.46 -12.42 17.97
CA ILE A 177 -4.12 -13.71 17.80
C ILE A 177 -4.92 -14.01 19.07
N LYS A 178 -6.23 -14.11 18.92
CA LYS A 178 -7.15 -14.59 19.95
C LYS A 178 -7.45 -16.08 19.74
N PRO A 179 -7.86 -16.80 20.80
CA PRO A 179 -8.40 -18.14 20.64
C PRO A 179 -9.63 -18.12 19.72
#